data_AF-E4Z783-F1
#
_entry.id   AF-E4Z783-F1
#
_cell.length_a   1.000
_cell.length_b   1.000
_cell.length_c   1.000
_cell.angle_alpha   90.00
_cell.angle_beta   90.00
_cell.angle_gamma   90.00
#
_symmetry.space_group_name_H-M   'P 1'
#
loop_
_entity.id
_entity.type
_entity.pdbx_description
1 polymer ?
#
loop_
_entity_poly.entity_id
_entity_poly.type
_entity_poly.pdbx_seq_one_letter_code
_entity_poly.pdbx_strand_id
1 'polypeptide(L)'
;LDEFSHQADNEIRVSLISENSKLRTMLSTFAVESETPQQLEPIVVWPTQGICTHWFLGSSCVYRIMGKTIVTYPLVFDVSDFYISSDTDTLIENVWYSLDFLRHHHKGKDPIFLFVLREELFKERCLGAILEVLACFRRGNWRGIRIRLGRLNSFVVNSPHRPLSLDHSLQDKNSLILGSEGIFRNSENKGKLFRATSAASLYSQSSNHDKNFDKIEEEERVLESMEAVHDLKEFYSETESLYTKNLILMKLSKLCGNDFTMNDNVTVREKLNSVLRIYTKRKDWRNVRLIAAYCEKIVDSLAPSVTTILCHQKHLSLGVFGEEDVIISSPLPPSEIQNILFTNVFPHCPQEAVLQQEIVLNLGMRILVSKPHLLDGILFLRVGWIVKAMKLQLEFKGQSENDIFGLSPSEAMKLLEEVLAPLNTTNSLNIRRLDGALQRAPVCFFERFWILLLRSPQIQLGNDVIHSNDVTSHLDPSDTAYNLLVEKHLQNARKPEKRSIMIETCMLMATLLERNPELEFTSTCNIDQIISRAQEDFARDCPTEDFYAARPEDTLKYLSHSITVLLVSDGEISLANTAGCRVQ
;
A
#
# COMPACT_ATOMS: atom_id res chain seq x y z
N LEU A 1 6.14 33.03 12.19
CA LEU A 1 6.48 32.82 10.76
C LEU A 1 7.91 33.27 10.42
N ASP A 2 8.81 33.53 11.38
CA ASP A 2 10.23 33.82 11.11
C ASP A 2 11.18 33.15 12.13
N GLU A 3 11.03 31.84 12.36
CA GLU A 3 11.99 31.05 13.17
C GLU A 3 12.44 29.73 12.50
N PHE A 4 12.14 29.52 11.21
CA PHE A 4 12.44 28.26 10.51
C PHE A 4 13.60 28.32 9.49
N SER A 5 14.41 29.38 9.47
CA SER A 5 15.45 29.57 8.43
C SER A 5 16.87 29.14 8.82
N HIS A 6 17.06 28.33 9.86
CA HIS A 6 18.34 27.68 10.14
C HIS A 6 18.18 26.16 10.23
N GLN A 7 17.86 25.52 9.10
CA GLN A 7 18.05 24.07 8.97
C GLN A 7 19.55 23.77 9.02
N ALA A 8 20.03 23.35 10.19
CA ALA A 8 21.33 22.74 10.32
C ALA A 8 21.37 21.50 9.43
N ASP A 9 22.32 21.46 8.51
CA ASP A 9 22.56 20.36 7.59
C ASP A 9 23.11 19.16 8.40
N ASN A 10 22.26 18.47 9.16
CA ASN A 10 22.69 17.47 10.13
C ASN A 10 23.40 16.29 9.44
N GLU A 11 24.63 15.99 9.85
CA GLU A 11 25.41 14.87 9.34
C GLU A 11 24.96 13.58 10.05
N ILE A 12 24.61 12.54 9.28
CA ILE A 12 24.14 11.26 9.85
C ILE A 12 25.32 10.29 9.94
N ARG A 13 25.56 9.72 11.13
CA ARG A 13 26.62 8.73 11.37
C ARG A 13 26.11 7.33 11.04
N VAL A 14 26.63 6.72 9.99
CA VAL A 14 26.19 5.40 9.52
C VAL A 14 27.24 4.35 9.87
N SER A 15 26.82 3.26 10.51
CA SER A 15 27.66 2.09 10.78
C SER A 15 27.12 0.85 10.07
N LEU A 16 27.99 0.12 9.37
CA LEU A 16 27.63 -1.05 8.58
C LEU A 16 27.84 -2.33 9.39
N ILE A 17 26.77 -3.08 9.63
CA ILE A 17 26.80 -4.33 10.40
C ILE A 17 26.52 -5.49 9.45
N SER A 18 27.49 -6.40 9.28
CA SER A 18 27.32 -7.62 8.49
C SER A 18 26.83 -8.77 9.33
N GLU A 19 25.90 -9.54 8.78
CA GLU A 19 25.29 -10.68 9.46
C GLU A 19 26.29 -11.76 9.87
N ASN A 20 27.30 -12.02 9.03
CA ASN A 20 28.32 -13.01 9.32
C ASN A 20 29.70 -12.63 8.75
N SER A 21 30.72 -13.40 9.14
CA SER A 21 32.11 -13.20 8.71
C SER A 21 32.30 -13.42 7.20
N LYS A 22 31.52 -14.33 6.60
CA LYS A 22 31.55 -14.62 5.16
C LYS A 22 31.15 -13.39 4.34
N LEU A 23 30.01 -12.78 4.68
CA LEU A 23 29.51 -11.57 4.04
C LEU A 23 30.49 -10.41 4.21
N ARG A 24 31.05 -10.23 5.41
CA ARG A 24 32.08 -9.21 5.66
C ARG A 24 33.31 -9.39 4.76
N THR A 25 33.75 -10.64 4.57
CA THR A 25 34.90 -10.97 3.70
C THR A 25 34.58 -10.72 2.24
N MET A 26 33.33 -10.97 1.81
CA MET A 26 32.90 -10.61 0.47
C MET A 26 32.86 -9.09 0.29
N LEU A 27 32.32 -8.33 1.25
CA LEU A 27 32.22 -6.87 1.18
C LEU A 27 33.59 -6.16 1.17
N SER A 28 34.59 -6.74 1.84
CA SER A 28 35.95 -6.19 1.80
C SER A 28 36.56 -6.25 0.39
N THR A 29 36.16 -7.20 -0.46
CA THR A 29 36.59 -7.23 -1.87
C THR A 29 36.06 -6.04 -2.68
N PHE A 30 34.95 -5.43 -2.24
CA PHE A 30 34.37 -4.21 -2.80
C PHE A 30 34.83 -2.93 -2.07
N ALA A 31 35.86 -3.03 -1.21
CA ALA A 31 36.34 -1.94 -0.36
C ALA A 31 35.26 -1.33 0.55
N VAL A 32 34.34 -2.18 1.03
CA VAL A 32 33.33 -1.84 2.04
C VAL A 32 33.77 -2.42 3.38
N GLU A 33 34.00 -1.55 4.37
CA GLU A 33 34.31 -1.97 5.73
C GLU A 33 33.03 -2.15 6.56
N SER A 34 32.85 -3.32 7.15
CA SER A 34 31.73 -3.63 8.06
C SER A 34 32.19 -4.41 9.30
N GLU A 35 31.36 -4.40 10.34
CA GLU A 35 31.58 -5.10 11.62
C GLU A 35 30.58 -6.24 11.77
N THR A 36 30.96 -7.37 12.40
CA THR A 36 30.01 -8.43 12.75
C THR A 36 29.54 -8.30 14.20
N PRO A 37 28.35 -8.82 14.58
CA PRO A 37 27.88 -8.80 15.96
C PRO A 37 28.89 -9.38 16.98
N GLN A 38 29.66 -10.39 16.59
CA GLN A 38 30.70 -11.00 17.44
C GLN A 38 31.87 -10.03 17.72
N GLN A 39 32.19 -9.12 16.80
CA GLN A 39 33.26 -8.13 16.98
C GLN A 39 32.82 -6.91 17.79
N LEU A 40 31.51 -6.70 17.92
CA LEU A 40 30.95 -5.57 18.64
C LEU A 40 30.90 -5.79 20.16
N GLU A 41 31.13 -7.00 20.65
CA GLU A 41 31.13 -7.28 22.10
C GLU A 41 32.06 -6.29 22.85
N PRO A 42 31.56 -5.61 23.92
CA PRO A 42 30.35 -5.90 24.70
C PRO A 42 29.06 -5.21 24.21
N ILE A 43 29.08 -4.47 23.09
CA ILE A 43 27.90 -3.84 22.50
C ILE A 43 27.01 -4.91 21.85
N VAL A 44 25.73 -4.88 22.17
CA VAL A 44 24.74 -5.80 21.60
C VAL A 44 23.79 -5.05 20.69
N VAL A 45 23.55 -5.58 19.49
CA VAL A 45 22.64 -5.00 18.50
C VAL A 45 21.28 -5.69 18.60
N TRP A 46 20.20 -4.94 18.86
CA TRP A 46 18.84 -5.47 19.02
C TRP A 46 17.84 -4.86 18.02
N PRO A 47 16.74 -5.56 17.69
CA PRO A 47 15.59 -4.95 17.03
C PRO A 47 15.04 -3.79 17.85
N THR A 48 14.40 -2.83 17.17
CA THR A 48 13.68 -1.76 17.86
C THR A 48 12.41 -2.27 18.53
N GLN A 49 11.79 -3.34 17.98
CA GLN A 49 10.63 -4.00 18.56
C GLN A 49 10.96 -4.57 19.95
N GLY A 50 10.15 -4.20 20.96
CA GLY A 50 10.28 -4.71 22.35
C GLY A 50 11.01 -3.79 23.34
N ILE A 51 11.67 -2.71 22.89
CA ILE A 51 12.36 -1.76 23.78
C ILE A 51 11.67 -0.40 23.80
N CYS A 52 11.14 0.06 22.67
CA CYS A 52 10.62 1.41 22.52
C CYS A 52 9.09 1.39 22.41
N THR A 53 8.39 1.89 23.43
CA THR A 53 6.95 2.17 23.35
C THR A 53 6.65 3.55 22.74
N HIS A 54 7.66 4.41 22.57
CA HIS A 54 7.50 5.79 22.11
C HIS A 54 8.46 6.15 20.97
N TRP A 55 7.90 6.22 19.76
CA TRP A 55 8.20 7.13 18.65
C TRP A 55 9.66 7.55 18.43
N PHE A 56 10.40 6.84 17.55
CA PHE A 56 11.35 7.46 16.61
C PHE A 56 11.66 6.43 15.50
N LEU A 57 10.90 6.51 14.39
CA LEU A 57 10.88 5.52 13.30
C LEU A 57 12.21 5.34 12.52
N GLY A 58 13.21 6.20 12.73
CA GLY A 58 14.40 6.22 11.87
C GLY A 58 15.75 5.96 12.54
N SER A 59 15.93 6.25 13.84
CA SER A 59 17.27 6.32 14.46
C SER A 59 17.61 5.10 15.29
N SER A 60 18.86 4.67 15.20
CA SER A 60 19.46 3.75 16.15
C SER A 60 19.62 4.43 17.50
N CYS A 61 19.01 3.85 18.53
CA CYS A 61 19.06 4.38 19.89
C CYS A 61 20.04 3.57 20.73
N VAL A 62 20.81 4.27 21.58
CA VAL A 62 21.79 3.66 22.48
C VAL A 62 21.20 3.60 23.88
N TYR A 63 21.11 2.38 24.41
CA TYR A 63 20.61 2.06 25.75
C TYR A 63 21.72 1.45 26.61
N ARG A 64 21.57 1.58 27.93
CA ARG A 64 22.39 0.86 28.90
C ARG A 64 21.48 0.03 29.79
N ILE A 65 21.50 -1.30 29.61
CA ILE A 65 20.65 -2.25 30.33
C ILE A 65 21.55 -3.27 31.03
N MET A 66 21.39 -3.43 32.35
CA MET A 66 22.15 -4.39 33.18
C MET A 66 23.68 -4.36 32.93
N GLY A 67 24.25 -3.16 32.76
CA GLY A 67 25.69 -2.98 32.52
C GLY A 67 26.16 -3.25 31.09
N LYS A 68 25.29 -3.66 30.17
CA LYS A 68 25.58 -3.81 28.74
C LYS A 68 25.07 -2.62 27.94
N THR A 69 25.81 -2.26 26.90
CA THR A 69 25.39 -1.23 25.94
C THR A 69 24.62 -1.90 24.81
N ILE A 70 23.38 -1.48 24.59
CA ILE A 70 22.52 -2.02 23.54
C ILE A 70 22.27 -0.92 22.51
N VAL A 71 22.42 -1.25 21.23
CA VAL A 71 22.11 -0.33 20.14
C VAL A 71 21.00 -0.95 19.29
N THR A 72 19.91 -0.20 19.07
CA THR A 72 18.83 -0.68 18.20
C THR A 72 19.12 -0.40 16.73
N TYR A 73 18.70 -1.27 15.82
CA TYR A 73 18.67 -0.96 14.39
C TYR A 73 17.26 -0.55 13.93
N PRO A 74 17.15 0.27 12.86
CA PRO A 74 15.86 0.75 12.37
C PRO A 74 14.92 -0.37 11.91
N LEU A 75 13.62 -0.19 12.12
CA LEU A 75 12.57 -1.18 11.78
C LEU A 75 12.58 -1.62 10.31
N VAL A 76 13.10 -0.79 9.40
CA VAL A 76 13.20 -1.13 7.98
C VAL A 76 13.99 -2.41 7.71
N PHE A 77 14.96 -2.74 8.58
CA PHE A 77 15.76 -3.96 8.46
C PHE A 77 15.14 -5.15 9.19
N ASP A 78 13.99 -4.99 9.84
CA ASP A 78 13.31 -6.08 10.52
C ASP A 78 12.39 -6.83 9.54
N VAL A 79 12.66 -8.12 9.35
CA VAL A 79 11.97 -8.98 8.37
C VAL A 79 11.20 -10.10 9.09
N SER A 80 11.19 -10.10 10.43
CA SER A 80 10.45 -11.09 11.22
C SER A 80 8.94 -10.97 11.03
N ASP A 81 8.44 -9.75 10.78
CA ASP A 81 7.01 -9.46 10.79
C ASP A 81 6.41 -9.21 9.41
N PHE A 82 7.09 -8.47 8.52
CA PHE A 82 6.59 -8.23 7.16
C PHE A 82 7.69 -8.33 6.09
N TYR A 83 7.31 -8.78 4.90
CA TYR A 83 8.25 -9.19 3.85
C TYR A 83 8.63 -8.07 2.87
N ILE A 84 8.00 -6.88 2.90
CA ILE A 84 8.27 -5.77 1.96
C ILE A 84 9.78 -5.48 1.84
N SER A 85 10.48 -5.39 2.97
CA SER A 85 11.92 -5.08 3.02
C SER A 85 12.81 -6.17 2.44
N SER A 86 12.24 -7.31 2.05
CA SER A 86 12.95 -8.36 1.31
C SER A 86 13.17 -7.97 -0.15
N ASP A 87 12.38 -7.05 -0.70
CA ASP A 87 12.63 -6.49 -2.02
C ASP A 87 13.70 -5.41 -1.95
N THR A 88 14.80 -5.57 -2.69
CA THR A 88 15.98 -4.72 -2.54
C THR A 88 15.71 -3.26 -2.90
N ASP A 89 15.00 -3.02 -4.00
CA ASP A 89 14.67 -1.66 -4.43
C ASP A 89 13.78 -0.97 -3.39
N THR A 90 12.79 -1.69 -2.86
CA THR A 90 11.91 -1.17 -1.81
C THR A 90 12.67 -0.92 -0.50
N LEU A 91 13.62 -1.80 -0.14
CA LEU A 91 14.49 -1.59 1.02
C LEU A 91 15.34 -0.33 0.86
N ILE A 92 15.97 -0.12 -0.31
CA ILE A 92 16.80 1.05 -0.59
C ILE A 92 15.97 2.33 -0.41
N GLU A 93 14.76 2.36 -0.97
CA GLU A 93 13.87 3.51 -0.82
C GLU A 93 13.45 3.73 0.64
N ASN A 94 13.04 2.68 1.36
CA ASN A 94 12.64 2.80 2.76
C ASN A 94 13.81 3.26 3.67
N VAL A 95 15.05 2.84 3.37
CA VAL A 95 16.25 3.34 4.05
C VAL A 95 16.47 4.82 3.74
N TRP A 96 16.28 5.24 2.49
CA TRP A 96 16.35 6.65 2.12
C TRP A 96 15.34 7.50 2.90
N TYR A 97 14.05 7.11 2.92
CA TYR A 97 13.02 7.80 3.71
C TYR A 97 13.36 7.85 5.20
N SER A 98 13.92 6.76 5.75
CA SER A 98 14.32 6.72 7.16
C SER A 98 15.44 7.72 7.46
N LEU A 99 16.45 7.84 6.58
CA LEU A 99 17.54 8.81 6.72
C LEU A 99 17.06 10.25 6.49
N ASP A 100 16.21 10.48 5.49
CA ASP A 100 15.68 11.81 5.21
C ASP A 100 14.78 12.31 6.36
N PHE A 101 13.97 11.43 6.93
CA PHE A 101 13.21 11.73 8.14
C PHE A 101 14.13 12.10 9.31
N LEU A 102 15.22 11.36 9.51
CA LEU A 102 16.20 11.68 10.56
C LEU A 102 16.87 13.03 10.36
N ARG A 103 17.19 13.39 9.11
CA ARG A 103 17.77 14.68 8.78
C ARG A 103 16.88 15.83 9.25
N HIS A 104 15.56 15.71 9.03
CA HIS A 104 14.60 16.79 9.30
C HIS A 104 14.06 16.80 10.74
N HIS A 105 13.93 15.64 11.38
CA HIS A 105 13.20 15.52 12.66
C HIS A 105 14.08 15.20 13.88
N HIS A 106 15.36 14.87 13.70
CA HIS A 106 16.23 14.57 14.83
C HIS A 106 16.72 15.86 15.52
N LYS A 107 16.37 16.03 16.80
CA LYS A 107 16.73 17.21 17.60
C LYS A 107 18.16 17.18 18.18
N GLY A 108 18.86 16.05 18.08
CA GLY A 108 20.23 15.88 18.61
C GLY A 108 21.33 16.18 17.58
N LYS A 109 22.58 16.34 18.06
CA LYS A 109 23.76 16.38 17.17
C LYS A 109 24.09 14.95 16.70
N ASP A 110 24.23 14.79 15.40
CA ASP A 110 24.74 13.61 14.69
C ASP A 110 24.05 12.27 15.04
N PRO A 111 22.82 11.99 14.54
CA PRO A 111 22.13 10.72 14.79
C PRO A 111 22.95 9.53 14.30
N ILE A 112 22.87 8.41 15.03
CA ILE A 112 23.45 7.13 14.62
C ILE A 112 22.40 6.34 13.83
N PHE A 113 22.83 5.75 12.72
CA PHE A 113 22.02 4.86 11.90
C PHE A 113 22.79 3.56 11.65
N LEU A 114 22.25 2.44 12.13
CA LEU A 114 22.76 1.11 11.83
C LEU A 114 22.19 0.62 10.51
N PHE A 115 23.06 0.31 9.55
CA PHE A 115 22.68 -0.38 8.32
C PHE A 115 23.03 -1.86 8.46
N VAL A 116 22.02 -2.72 8.50
CA VAL A 116 22.20 -4.17 8.65
C VAL A 116 22.29 -4.82 7.28
N LEU A 117 23.42 -5.46 7.00
CA LEU A 117 23.74 -6.15 5.75
C LEU A 117 23.52 -7.65 5.93
N ARG A 118 22.58 -8.20 5.16
CA ARG A 118 22.23 -9.64 5.14
C ARG A 118 22.71 -10.30 3.86
N GLU A 119 23.01 -11.60 3.88
CA GLU A 119 23.51 -12.28 2.67
C GLU A 119 22.51 -12.21 1.49
N GLU A 120 21.22 -12.20 1.79
CA GLU A 120 20.14 -12.18 0.78
C GLU A 120 20.15 -10.93 -0.10
N LEU A 121 20.68 -9.83 0.42
CA LEU A 121 20.80 -8.55 -0.26
C LEU A 121 21.84 -8.58 -1.40
N PHE A 122 22.81 -9.50 -1.32
CA PHE A 122 23.97 -9.55 -2.20
C PHE A 122 23.95 -10.69 -3.21
N LYS A 123 22.76 -11.26 -3.49
CA LYS A 123 22.57 -12.17 -4.63
C LYS A 123 22.67 -11.39 -5.95
N GLU A 124 23.17 -12.05 -7.00
CA GLU A 124 23.66 -11.43 -8.26
C GLU A 124 22.73 -10.36 -8.87
N ARG A 125 21.41 -10.54 -8.81
CA ARG A 125 20.44 -9.61 -9.41
C ARG A 125 20.38 -8.22 -8.75
N CYS A 126 20.74 -8.11 -7.47
CA CYS A 126 20.54 -6.89 -6.68
C CYS A 126 21.85 -6.24 -6.18
N LEU A 127 22.99 -6.90 -6.44
CA LEU A 127 24.31 -6.48 -5.96
C LEU A 127 24.65 -5.05 -6.40
N GLY A 128 24.36 -4.69 -7.66
CA GLY A 128 24.70 -3.38 -8.22
C GLY A 128 24.06 -2.21 -7.46
N ALA A 129 22.76 -2.28 -7.20
CA ALA A 129 22.01 -1.21 -6.53
C ALA A 129 22.51 -0.95 -5.10
N ILE A 130 22.80 -2.01 -4.34
CA ILE A 130 23.31 -1.85 -2.97
C ILE A 130 24.75 -1.35 -2.97
N LEU A 131 25.61 -1.85 -3.86
CA LEU A 131 26.99 -1.34 -3.97
C LEU A 131 27.01 0.15 -4.33
N GLU A 132 26.07 0.62 -5.14
CA GLU A 132 25.92 2.04 -5.44
C GLU A 132 25.57 2.88 -4.20
N VAL A 133 24.63 2.41 -3.37
CA VAL A 133 24.29 3.06 -2.09
C VAL A 133 25.50 3.10 -1.16
N LEU A 134 26.20 1.98 -1.01
CA LEU A 134 27.41 1.89 -0.17
C LEU A 134 28.54 2.79 -0.69
N ALA A 135 28.69 2.90 -2.01
CA ALA A 135 29.63 3.84 -2.63
C ALA A 135 29.25 5.30 -2.34
N CYS A 136 27.96 5.64 -2.36
CA CYS A 136 27.47 6.97 -1.98
C CYS A 136 27.74 7.28 -0.50
N PHE A 137 27.53 6.32 0.39
CA PHE A 137 27.87 6.47 1.81
C PHE A 137 29.36 6.73 2.02
N ARG A 138 30.22 6.04 1.28
CA ARG A 138 31.67 6.27 1.31
C ARG A 138 32.06 7.64 0.76
N ARG A 139 31.35 8.16 -0.24
CA ARG A 139 31.53 9.53 -0.77
C ARG A 139 31.04 10.61 0.21
N GLY A 140 30.28 10.23 1.23
CA GLY A 140 29.77 11.13 2.27
C GLY A 140 28.50 11.89 1.90
N ASN A 141 27.87 11.55 0.77
CA ASN A 141 26.60 12.14 0.34
C ASN A 141 25.74 11.11 -0.39
N TRP A 142 24.48 10.97 0.03
CA TRP A 142 23.48 10.18 -0.68
C TRP A 142 22.19 10.98 -0.84
N ARG A 143 21.83 11.31 -2.10
CA ARG A 143 20.63 12.08 -2.45
C ARG A 143 20.48 13.39 -1.65
N GLY A 144 21.60 14.07 -1.37
CA GLY A 144 21.62 15.34 -0.63
C GLY A 144 21.74 15.18 0.90
N ILE A 145 21.78 13.96 1.43
CA ILE A 145 21.98 13.67 2.84
C ILE A 145 23.48 13.50 3.11
N ARG A 146 24.03 14.29 4.04
CA ARG A 146 25.43 14.18 4.47
C ARG A 146 25.62 12.97 5.38
N ILE A 147 26.53 12.07 5.01
CA ILE A 147 26.74 10.79 5.68
C ILE A 147 28.19 10.67 6.16
N ARG A 148 28.37 10.32 7.43
CA ARG A 148 29.67 9.93 7.99
C ARG A 148 29.70 8.43 8.24
N LEU A 149 30.44 7.70 7.42
CA LEU A 149 30.68 6.29 7.63
C LEU A 149 31.72 6.09 8.76
N GLY A 150 31.49 5.11 9.65
CA GLY A 150 32.45 4.79 10.70
C GLY A 150 32.05 3.56 11.51
N ARG A 151 32.92 3.18 12.46
CA ARG A 151 32.69 2.03 13.34
C ARG A 151 31.70 2.36 14.45
N LEU A 152 30.90 1.38 14.86
CA LEU A 152 29.88 1.59 15.88
C LEU A 152 30.50 2.00 17.23
N ASN A 153 31.63 1.38 17.58
CA ASN A 153 32.35 1.67 18.82
C ASN A 153 32.74 3.15 18.94
N SER A 154 33.19 3.79 17.86
CA SER A 154 33.58 5.21 17.92
C SER A 154 32.36 6.13 18.02
N PHE A 155 31.22 5.72 17.47
CA PHE A 155 29.99 6.50 17.53
C PHE A 155 29.29 6.43 18.88
N VAL A 156 29.31 5.26 19.53
CA VAL A 156 28.62 5.01 20.80
C VAL A 156 29.29 5.72 21.97
N VAL A 157 30.63 5.82 21.98
CA VAL A 157 31.39 6.49 23.06
C VAL A 157 30.93 7.95 23.29
N ASN A 158 30.56 8.64 22.22
CA ASN A 158 30.15 10.04 22.25
C ASN A 158 28.63 10.24 22.19
N SER A 159 27.83 9.17 22.34
CA SER A 159 26.37 9.22 22.22
C SER A 159 25.70 9.28 23.60
N PRO A 160 24.69 10.13 23.82
CA PRO A 160 23.97 10.15 25.08
C PRO A 160 23.21 8.83 25.29
N HIS A 161 23.47 8.15 26.41
CA HIS A 161 22.73 6.95 26.78
C HIS A 161 21.31 7.31 27.21
N ARG A 162 20.30 6.69 26.60
CA ARG A 162 18.92 6.84 27.05
C ARG A 162 18.64 5.90 28.22
N PRO A 163 18.09 6.39 29.35
CA PRO A 163 17.60 5.52 30.40
C PRO A 163 16.36 4.76 29.89
N LEU A 164 16.35 3.44 30.06
CA LEU A 164 15.16 2.64 29.82
C LEU A 164 14.46 2.41 31.15
N SER A 165 13.27 3.01 31.35
CA SER A 165 12.37 2.57 32.42
C SER A 165 11.74 1.27 31.96
N LEU A 166 12.26 0.12 32.40
CA LEU A 166 11.55 -1.14 32.22
C LEU A 166 10.24 -1.03 32.99
N ASP A 167 9.12 -1.10 32.27
CA ASP A 167 7.82 -1.27 32.90
C ASP A 167 7.83 -2.61 33.67
N HIS A 168 7.35 -2.61 34.92
CA HIS A 168 7.48 -3.75 35.83
C HIS A 168 6.79 -5.04 35.34
N SER A 169 6.02 -4.98 34.24
CA SER A 169 5.38 -6.13 33.58
C SER A 169 6.35 -7.02 32.78
N LEU A 170 7.60 -6.57 32.55
CA LEU A 170 8.62 -7.34 31.83
C LEU A 170 9.50 -8.23 32.73
N GLN A 171 9.38 -8.13 34.06
CA GLN A 171 10.20 -8.94 34.99
C GLN A 171 9.78 -10.41 35.02
N ASP A 172 8.51 -10.74 34.76
CA ASP A 172 7.99 -12.12 34.80
C ASP A 172 8.11 -12.88 33.48
N LYS A 173 8.61 -12.22 32.43
CA LYS A 173 8.85 -12.86 31.13
C LYS A 173 10.33 -12.80 30.80
N ASN A 174 11.12 -13.64 31.48
CA ASN A 174 12.45 -14.06 31.00
C ASN A 174 12.41 -14.63 29.56
N SER A 175 11.22 -14.90 29.01
CA SER A 175 10.95 -15.26 27.62
C SER A 175 10.87 -14.07 26.64
N LEU A 176 10.61 -12.83 27.09
CA LEU A 176 10.58 -11.64 26.20
C LEU A 176 11.96 -11.02 25.97
N ILE A 177 12.95 -11.39 26.80
CA ILE A 177 14.35 -11.03 26.62
C ILE A 177 15.01 -11.88 25.50
N LEU A 178 14.27 -12.86 24.96
CA LEU A 178 14.64 -13.76 23.87
C LEU A 178 13.87 -13.45 22.57
N GLY A 179 13.83 -12.18 22.16
CA GLY A 179 13.64 -11.84 20.74
C GLY A 179 14.84 -12.23 19.86
N SER A 180 15.89 -12.80 20.46
CA SER A 180 17.19 -13.12 19.87
C SER A 180 17.32 -14.55 19.32
N GLU A 181 16.23 -15.23 18.97
CA GLU A 181 16.32 -16.48 18.20
C GLU A 181 16.31 -16.25 16.68
N GLY A 182 16.08 -15.01 16.21
CA GLY A 182 15.81 -14.74 14.80
C GLY A 182 16.97 -14.28 13.92
N ILE A 183 18.08 -13.75 14.45
CA ILE A 183 18.96 -12.90 13.60
C ILE A 183 20.45 -13.28 13.60
N PHE A 184 21.06 -13.66 14.72
CA PHE A 184 22.53 -13.93 14.73
C PHE A 184 22.97 -15.16 15.52
N ARG A 185 22.05 -16.03 15.94
CA ARG A 185 22.38 -17.28 16.63
C ARG A 185 22.10 -18.50 15.75
N ASN A 186 23.03 -18.80 14.84
CA ASN A 186 23.27 -20.20 14.50
C ASN A 186 23.83 -20.86 15.77
N SER A 187 22.98 -21.57 16.50
CA SER A 187 23.39 -22.33 17.68
C SER A 187 24.23 -23.54 17.25
N GLU A 188 25.54 -23.34 17.16
CA GLU A 188 26.49 -24.40 17.46
C GLU A 188 26.41 -24.72 18.96
N ASN A 189 25.88 -25.92 19.26
CA ASN A 189 26.03 -26.72 20.48
C ASN A 189 25.48 -26.21 21.83
N LYS A 190 24.39 -26.86 22.28
CA LYS A 190 24.37 -27.65 23.54
C LYS A 190 23.48 -28.89 23.32
N GLY A 191 24.00 -30.05 23.72
CA GLY A 191 23.59 -31.36 23.19
C GLY A 191 22.27 -31.92 23.71
N LYS A 192 21.47 -32.41 22.76
CA LYS A 192 20.87 -33.75 22.72
C LYS A 192 20.57 -34.01 21.24
N LEU A 193 21.25 -35.01 20.66
CA LEU A 193 21.04 -35.43 19.29
C LEU A 193 19.57 -35.87 19.10
N PHE A 194 18.75 -34.98 18.55
CA PHE A 194 17.85 -35.39 17.47
C PHE A 194 18.54 -34.96 16.18
N ARG A 195 18.93 -35.94 15.36
CA ARG A 195 19.29 -35.69 13.96
C ARG A 195 18.03 -35.13 13.30
N ALA A 196 17.87 -33.81 13.34
CA ALA A 196 17.03 -33.11 12.39
C ALA A 196 17.67 -33.36 11.02
N THR A 197 17.11 -34.32 10.30
CA THR A 197 17.46 -34.62 8.93
C THR A 197 17.26 -33.36 8.11
N SER A 198 18.39 -32.69 7.86
CA SER A 198 18.70 -32.02 6.61
C SER A 198 17.67 -30.99 6.10
N ALA A 199 17.65 -29.80 6.72
CA ALA A 199 17.37 -28.58 5.95
C ALA A 199 18.30 -28.48 4.73
N ALA A 200 19.53 -29.02 4.83
CA ALA A 200 20.51 -29.20 3.76
C ALA A 200 19.97 -29.91 2.50
N SER A 201 19.03 -30.86 2.62
CA SER A 201 18.49 -31.60 1.46
C SER A 201 17.37 -30.85 0.71
N LEU A 202 16.84 -29.76 1.27
CA LEU A 202 15.91 -28.86 0.56
C LEU A 202 16.63 -27.78 -0.26
N TYR A 203 17.95 -27.62 -0.06
CA TYR A 203 18.77 -26.61 -0.73
C TYR A 203 19.45 -27.11 -2.02
N SER A 204 19.33 -28.40 -2.35
CA SER A 204 20.01 -29.02 -3.51
C SER A 204 19.10 -29.36 -4.70
N GLN A 205 17.89 -28.79 -4.79
CA GLN A 205 17.08 -28.89 -6.01
C GLN A 205 16.93 -27.52 -6.64
N SER A 206 17.98 -27.13 -7.36
CA SER A 206 17.81 -26.34 -8.57
C SER A 206 17.05 -27.20 -9.58
N SER A 207 15.75 -26.96 -9.71
CA SER A 207 14.99 -27.45 -10.86
C SER A 207 13.90 -26.46 -11.21
N ASN A 208 14.11 -25.83 -12.36
CA ASN A 208 13.15 -25.50 -13.40
C ASN A 208 11.68 -25.32 -12.99
N HIS A 209 11.12 -24.20 -13.46
CA HIS A 209 9.70 -24.04 -13.72
C HIS A 209 9.08 -25.31 -14.32
N ASP A 210 8.45 -26.14 -13.49
CA ASP A 210 7.53 -27.16 -13.97
C ASP A 210 6.15 -26.53 -14.14
N LYS A 211 5.93 -26.06 -15.36
CA LYS A 211 4.60 -25.84 -15.93
C LYS A 211 3.92 -27.21 -16.14
N ASN A 212 3.50 -27.87 -15.07
CA ASN A 212 2.54 -28.97 -15.13
C ASN A 212 1.25 -28.52 -14.44
N PHE A 213 0.47 -27.71 -15.16
CA PHE A 213 -0.82 -27.20 -14.70
C PHE A 213 -1.77 -28.35 -14.29
N ASP A 214 -1.72 -29.46 -15.04
CA ASP A 214 -2.56 -30.64 -14.80
C ASP A 214 -2.28 -31.33 -13.46
N LYS A 215 -1.02 -31.34 -12.98
CA LYS A 215 -0.68 -31.92 -11.67
C LYS A 215 -1.14 -31.05 -10.50
N ILE A 216 -1.13 -29.72 -10.68
CA ILE A 216 -1.55 -28.76 -9.65
C ILE A 216 -3.06 -28.85 -9.43
N GLU A 217 -3.86 -28.92 -10.50
CA GLU A 217 -5.31 -29.05 -10.39
C GLU A 217 -5.75 -30.41 -9.81
N GLU A 218 -5.00 -31.47 -10.06
CA GLU A 218 -5.27 -32.80 -9.51
C GLU A 218 -4.94 -32.85 -8.01
N GLU A 219 -3.81 -32.28 -7.60
CA GLU A 219 -3.45 -32.12 -6.17
C GLU A 219 -4.46 -31.24 -5.42
N GLU A 220 -4.94 -30.15 -6.02
CA GLU A 220 -5.97 -29.28 -5.44
C GLU A 220 -7.31 -30.02 -5.27
N ARG A 221 -7.74 -30.79 -6.26
CA ARG A 221 -8.97 -31.62 -6.18
C ARG A 221 -8.90 -32.68 -5.09
N VAL A 222 -7.76 -33.38 -4.97
CA VAL A 222 -7.55 -34.37 -3.89
C VAL A 222 -7.62 -33.66 -2.54
N LEU A 223 -6.92 -32.54 -2.39
CA LEU A 223 -6.95 -31.75 -1.16
C LEU A 223 -8.34 -31.25 -0.81
N GLU A 224 -9.14 -30.80 -1.78
CA GLU A 224 -10.51 -30.34 -1.57
C GLU A 224 -11.40 -31.43 -0.97
N SER A 225 -11.23 -32.68 -1.43
CA SER A 225 -11.99 -33.84 -0.93
C SER A 225 -11.63 -34.28 0.51
N MET A 226 -10.47 -33.89 1.04
CA MET A 226 -10.02 -34.29 2.38
C MET A 226 -10.59 -33.38 3.48
N GLU A 227 -11.62 -33.82 4.19
CA GLU A 227 -12.20 -33.04 5.31
C GLU A 227 -11.58 -33.37 6.67
N ALA A 228 -11.02 -34.57 6.82
CA ALA A 228 -10.45 -35.03 8.08
C ALA A 228 -9.08 -34.41 8.34
N VAL A 229 -8.96 -33.76 9.50
CA VAL A 229 -7.71 -33.11 9.96
C VAL A 229 -6.57 -34.11 10.11
N HIS A 230 -6.86 -35.36 10.48
CA HIS A 230 -5.86 -36.42 10.61
C HIS A 230 -5.18 -36.71 9.26
N ASP A 231 -5.97 -36.88 8.21
CA ASP A 231 -5.46 -37.23 6.87
C ASP A 231 -4.62 -36.09 6.29
N LEU A 232 -5.01 -34.84 6.54
CA LEU A 232 -4.21 -33.67 6.18
C LEU A 232 -2.85 -33.64 6.89
N LYS A 233 -2.78 -34.09 8.16
CA LYS A 233 -1.51 -34.17 8.89
C LYS A 233 -0.59 -35.25 8.33
N GLU A 234 -1.14 -36.42 8.02
CA GLU A 234 -0.40 -37.53 7.43
C GLU A 234 0.15 -37.14 6.05
N PHE A 235 -0.71 -36.56 5.21
CA PHE A 235 -0.33 -36.09 3.88
C PHE A 235 0.73 -34.97 3.91
N TYR A 236 0.69 -34.09 4.93
CA TYR A 236 1.73 -33.08 5.14
C TYR A 236 3.11 -33.69 5.43
N SER A 237 3.16 -34.78 6.20
CA SER A 237 4.40 -35.50 6.51
C SER A 237 4.95 -36.29 5.32
N GLU A 238 4.08 -36.84 4.47
CA GLU A 238 4.47 -37.63 3.30
C GLU A 238 4.97 -36.78 2.14
N THR A 239 4.39 -35.59 1.96
CA THR A 239 4.67 -34.78 0.78
C THR A 239 6.04 -34.09 0.87
N GLU A 240 6.82 -34.07 -0.22
CA GLU A 240 8.05 -33.29 -0.32
C GLU A 240 7.84 -31.91 -0.96
N SER A 241 6.79 -31.76 -1.78
CA SER A 241 6.44 -30.53 -2.48
C SER A 241 6.09 -29.39 -1.51
N LEU A 242 6.78 -28.27 -1.67
CA LEU A 242 6.50 -27.05 -0.90
C LEU A 242 5.11 -26.48 -1.21
N TYR A 243 4.68 -26.61 -2.48
CA TYR A 243 3.38 -26.11 -2.94
C TYR A 243 2.22 -26.85 -2.26
N THR A 244 2.26 -28.18 -2.27
CA THR A 244 1.25 -29.03 -1.63
C THR A 244 1.24 -28.81 -0.12
N LYS A 245 2.42 -28.68 0.52
CA LYS A 245 2.53 -28.27 1.93
C LYS A 245 1.85 -26.94 2.22
N ASN A 246 2.00 -25.96 1.32
CA ASN A 246 1.34 -24.66 1.44
C ASN A 246 -0.19 -24.81 1.43
N LEU A 247 -0.73 -25.53 0.44
CA LEU A 247 -2.17 -25.79 0.32
C LEU A 247 -2.74 -26.50 1.56
N ILE A 248 -2.05 -27.52 2.08
CA ILE A 248 -2.46 -28.23 3.29
C ILE A 248 -2.49 -27.28 4.50
N LEU A 249 -1.46 -26.47 4.69
CA LEU A 249 -1.40 -25.51 5.81
C LEU A 249 -2.49 -24.45 5.69
N MET A 250 -2.79 -23.97 4.49
CA MET A 250 -3.90 -23.04 4.24
C MET A 250 -5.26 -23.69 4.57
N LYS A 251 -5.46 -24.96 4.21
CA LYS A 251 -6.69 -25.70 4.54
C LYS A 251 -6.81 -25.92 6.05
N LEU A 252 -5.73 -26.33 6.71
CA LEU A 252 -5.68 -26.48 8.17
C LEU A 252 -5.94 -25.17 8.91
N SER A 253 -5.39 -24.07 8.41
CA SER A 253 -5.65 -22.71 8.94
C SER A 253 -7.14 -22.36 8.86
N LYS A 254 -7.80 -22.64 7.73
CA LYS A 254 -9.26 -22.43 7.57
C LYS A 254 -10.11 -23.31 8.49
N LEU A 255 -9.72 -24.57 8.68
CA LEU A 255 -10.53 -25.54 9.43
C LEU A 255 -10.34 -25.45 10.95
N CYS A 256 -9.10 -25.28 11.41
CA CYS A 256 -8.72 -25.41 12.82
C CYS A 256 -8.19 -24.11 13.44
N GLY A 257 -7.98 -23.07 12.63
CA GLY A 257 -7.28 -21.86 13.04
C GLY A 257 -5.75 -22.04 13.06
N ASN A 258 -5.06 -20.90 13.21
CA ASN A 258 -3.60 -20.83 13.13
C ASN A 258 -2.87 -21.37 14.38
N ASP A 259 -3.54 -21.40 15.54
CA ASP A 259 -2.97 -21.88 16.81
C ASP A 259 -3.07 -23.40 16.99
N PHE A 260 -3.62 -24.10 16.00
CA PHE A 260 -3.70 -25.54 15.99
C PHE A 260 -2.32 -26.21 15.91
N THR A 261 -2.08 -27.23 16.73
CA THR A 261 -0.80 -27.94 16.81
C THR A 261 -0.77 -29.17 15.90
N MET A 262 0.33 -29.30 15.15
CA MET A 262 0.64 -30.45 14.31
C MET A 262 1.27 -31.59 15.13
N ASN A 263 1.53 -32.73 14.49
CA ASN A 263 2.05 -33.94 15.16
C ASN A 263 3.42 -33.73 15.83
N ASP A 264 4.16 -32.71 15.41
CA ASP A 264 5.48 -32.32 15.92
C ASP A 264 5.43 -31.25 17.03
N ASN A 265 4.24 -30.97 17.61
CA ASN A 265 3.99 -29.90 18.59
C ASN A 265 4.29 -28.48 18.07
N VAL A 266 4.40 -28.31 16.75
CA VAL A 266 4.56 -27.01 16.09
C VAL A 266 3.20 -26.52 15.63
N THR A 267 2.91 -25.25 15.82
CA THR A 267 1.63 -24.66 15.39
C THR A 267 1.56 -24.49 13.86
N VAL A 268 0.34 -24.47 13.31
CA VAL A 268 0.10 -24.12 11.90
C VAL A 268 0.71 -22.74 11.60
N ARG A 269 0.58 -21.77 12.51
CA ARG A 269 1.20 -20.44 12.42
C ARG A 269 2.72 -20.50 12.25
N GLU A 270 3.42 -21.28 13.07
CA GLU A 270 4.88 -21.42 12.98
C GLU A 270 5.29 -22.09 11.66
N LYS A 271 4.55 -23.11 11.20
CA LYS A 271 4.80 -23.74 9.89
C LYS A 271 4.54 -22.78 8.73
N LEU A 272 3.43 -22.03 8.74
CA LEU A 272 3.15 -21.00 7.73
C LEU A 272 4.26 -19.93 7.72
N ASN A 273 4.72 -19.45 8.87
CA ASN A 273 5.85 -18.53 8.95
C ASN A 273 7.14 -19.14 8.40
N SER A 274 7.39 -20.44 8.60
CA SER A 274 8.55 -21.12 8.02
C SER A 274 8.49 -21.17 6.50
N VAL A 275 7.31 -21.46 5.94
CA VAL A 275 7.05 -21.52 4.49
C VAL A 275 7.12 -20.11 3.88
N LEU A 276 6.59 -19.09 4.57
CA LEU A 276 6.71 -17.67 4.20
C LEU A 276 8.17 -17.26 4.01
N ARG A 277 9.05 -17.62 4.96
CA ARG A 277 10.49 -17.35 4.85
C ARG A 277 11.12 -18.02 3.62
N ILE A 278 10.71 -19.24 3.29
CA ILE A 278 11.21 -19.95 2.12
C ILE A 278 10.80 -19.25 0.82
N TYR A 279 9.51 -18.92 0.65
CA TYR A 279 9.04 -18.21 -0.55
C TYR A 279 9.62 -16.80 -0.66
N THR A 280 9.83 -16.10 0.46
CA THR A 280 10.48 -14.79 0.50
C THR A 280 11.94 -14.86 0.01
N LYS A 281 12.66 -15.93 0.38
CA LYS A 281 14.02 -16.19 -0.13
C LYS A 281 14.05 -16.53 -1.62
N ARG A 282 12.99 -17.18 -2.13
CA ARG A 282 12.79 -17.52 -3.54
C ARG A 282 12.22 -16.35 -4.37
N LYS A 283 11.78 -15.26 -3.73
CA LYS A 283 11.13 -14.10 -4.37
C LYS A 283 9.85 -14.47 -5.13
N ASP A 284 9.13 -15.47 -4.62
CA ASP A 284 7.83 -15.88 -5.15
C ASP A 284 6.72 -15.06 -4.47
N TRP A 285 6.52 -13.84 -4.98
CA TRP A 285 5.68 -12.83 -4.33
C TRP A 285 4.20 -13.21 -4.25
N ARG A 286 3.71 -14.03 -5.19
CA ARG A 286 2.32 -14.52 -5.18
C ARG A 286 2.05 -15.37 -3.95
N ASN A 287 2.93 -16.34 -3.68
CA ASN A 287 2.82 -17.21 -2.51
C ASN A 287 3.18 -16.47 -1.22
N VAL A 288 4.12 -15.52 -1.26
CA VAL A 288 4.43 -14.65 -0.12
C VAL A 288 3.21 -13.85 0.34
N ARG A 289 2.52 -13.16 -0.58
CA ARG A 289 1.27 -12.42 -0.28
C ARG A 289 0.19 -13.32 0.29
N LEU A 290 0.01 -14.49 -0.32
CA LEU A 290 -0.98 -15.47 0.11
C LEU A 290 -0.72 -15.94 1.54
N ILE A 291 0.49 -16.43 1.83
CA ILE A 291 0.81 -16.96 3.16
C ILE A 291 0.82 -15.86 4.21
N ALA A 292 1.31 -14.66 3.87
CA ALA A 292 1.25 -13.51 4.77
C ALA A 292 -0.19 -13.17 5.16
N ALA A 293 -1.14 -13.34 4.22
CA ALA A 293 -2.56 -13.13 4.49
C ALA A 293 -3.10 -14.17 5.49
N TYR A 294 -2.79 -15.45 5.29
CA TYR A 294 -3.21 -16.52 6.20
C TYR A 294 -2.52 -16.45 7.57
N CYS A 295 -1.33 -15.86 7.63
CA CYS A 295 -0.66 -15.54 8.89
C CYS A 295 -1.23 -14.30 9.59
N GLU A 296 -2.16 -13.59 8.96
CA GLU A 296 -2.71 -12.30 9.41
C GLU A 296 -1.61 -11.26 9.70
N LYS A 297 -0.57 -11.23 8.87
CA LYS A 297 0.57 -10.31 9.04
C LYS A 297 0.17 -8.87 8.79
N ILE A 298 0.65 -7.98 9.66
CA ILE A 298 0.46 -6.53 9.57
C ILE A 298 1.78 -5.79 9.62
N VAL A 299 1.82 -4.67 8.89
CA VAL A 299 2.93 -3.72 8.94
C VAL A 299 2.72 -2.71 10.05
N ASP A 300 3.72 -2.55 10.93
CA ASP A 300 3.69 -1.58 12.02
C ASP A 300 3.43 -0.14 11.54
N SER A 301 3.98 0.22 10.38
CA SER A 301 3.85 1.56 9.77
C SER A 301 2.50 1.83 9.08
N LEU A 302 1.54 0.91 9.15
CA LEU A 302 0.26 1.05 8.48
C LEU A 302 -0.60 2.17 9.09
N ALA A 303 -0.77 2.19 10.41
CA ALA A 303 -1.57 3.23 11.09
C ALA A 303 -0.98 4.65 10.91
N PRO A 304 0.36 4.86 11.01
CA PRO A 304 0.97 6.14 10.62
C PRO A 304 0.68 6.52 9.16
N SER A 305 0.73 5.57 8.22
CA SER A 305 0.48 5.86 6.79
C SER A 305 -0.97 6.26 6.54
N VAL A 306 -1.93 5.60 7.18
CA VAL A 306 -3.35 5.99 7.17
C VAL A 306 -3.52 7.40 7.74
N THR A 307 -2.87 7.70 8.86
CA THR A 307 -2.92 9.04 9.47
C THR A 307 -2.37 10.10 8.51
N THR A 308 -1.24 9.83 7.85
CA THR A 308 -0.68 10.74 6.85
C THR A 308 -1.66 11.02 5.72
N ILE A 309 -2.35 10.00 5.21
CA ILE A 309 -3.38 10.15 4.17
C ILE A 309 -4.49 11.11 4.63
N LEU A 310 -5.03 10.88 5.83
CA LEU A 310 -6.11 11.69 6.38
C LEU A 310 -5.68 13.14 6.66
N CYS A 311 -4.44 13.35 7.14
CA CYS A 311 -3.87 14.68 7.35
C CYS A 311 -3.73 15.49 6.04
N HIS A 312 -3.58 14.83 4.89
CA HIS A 312 -3.58 15.48 3.57
C HIS A 312 -5.00 15.71 3.03
N GLN A 313 -6.03 15.64 3.90
CA GLN A 313 -7.44 15.84 3.56
C GLN A 313 -7.94 14.88 2.46
N LYS A 314 -7.33 13.70 2.38
CA LYS A 314 -7.79 12.60 1.53
C LYS A 314 -8.60 11.62 2.37
N HIS A 315 -9.62 11.03 1.77
CA HIS A 315 -10.38 9.95 2.40
C HIS A 315 -9.83 8.60 1.96
N LEU A 316 -9.92 7.59 2.80
CA LEU A 316 -9.42 6.25 2.53
C LEU A 316 -10.54 5.23 2.72
N SER A 317 -10.67 4.26 1.81
CA SER A 317 -11.46 3.05 2.07
C SER A 317 -10.73 1.77 1.70
N LEU A 318 -11.04 0.72 2.46
CA LEU A 318 -10.51 -0.63 2.27
C LEU A 318 -11.66 -1.57 1.93
N GLY A 319 -11.45 -2.43 0.95
CA GLY A 319 -12.50 -3.31 0.41
C GLY A 319 -12.12 -3.88 -0.95
N VAL A 320 -12.76 -4.95 -1.39
CA VAL A 320 -12.51 -5.57 -2.71
C VAL A 320 -13.43 -4.93 -3.74
N PHE A 321 -12.94 -4.78 -4.98
CA PHE A 321 -13.77 -4.28 -6.08
C PHE A 321 -15.04 -5.14 -6.26
N GLY A 322 -16.21 -4.50 -6.24
CA GLY A 322 -17.52 -5.14 -6.38
C GLY A 322 -18.22 -5.46 -5.05
N GLU A 323 -17.50 -5.36 -3.94
CA GLU A 323 -18.00 -5.58 -2.58
C GLU A 323 -18.12 -4.26 -1.81
N GLU A 324 -18.73 -4.29 -0.63
CA GLU A 324 -18.81 -3.12 0.26
C GLU A 324 -17.42 -2.77 0.81
N ASP A 325 -17.04 -1.50 0.72
CA ASP A 325 -15.80 -0.97 1.28
C ASP A 325 -16.04 -0.21 2.59
N VAL A 326 -15.09 -0.36 3.51
CA VAL A 326 -15.12 0.31 4.80
C VAL A 326 -14.39 1.65 4.68
N ILE A 327 -15.11 2.74 4.92
CA ILE A 327 -14.57 4.09 4.89
C ILE A 327 -13.87 4.39 6.22
N ILE A 328 -12.60 4.81 6.13
CA ILE A 328 -11.80 5.27 7.25
C ILE A 328 -11.87 6.80 7.28
N SER A 329 -12.70 7.32 8.17
CA SER A 329 -12.92 8.76 8.34
C SER A 329 -12.03 9.40 9.40
N SER A 330 -11.39 8.60 10.26
CA SER A 330 -10.52 9.06 11.34
C SER A 330 -9.36 8.08 11.54
N PRO A 331 -8.24 8.52 12.16
CA PRO A 331 -7.11 7.64 12.45
C PRO A 331 -7.55 6.47 13.35
N LEU A 332 -7.32 5.25 12.89
CA LEU A 332 -7.68 4.03 13.61
C LEU A 332 -6.45 3.37 14.24
N PRO A 333 -6.62 2.65 15.37
CA PRO A 333 -5.54 1.83 15.93
C PRO A 333 -5.21 0.64 15.01
N PRO A 334 -3.97 0.09 15.07
CA PRO A 334 -3.55 -1.02 14.20
C PRO A 334 -4.47 -2.24 14.23
N SER A 335 -5.05 -2.57 15.39
CA SER A 335 -5.97 -3.70 15.56
C SER A 335 -7.31 -3.52 14.82
N GLU A 336 -7.80 -2.29 14.70
CA GLU A 336 -9.03 -2.05 13.93
C GLU A 336 -8.77 -2.14 12.44
N ILE A 337 -7.62 -1.63 11.97
CA ILE A 337 -7.20 -1.77 10.57
C ILE A 337 -7.00 -3.27 10.25
N GLN A 338 -6.46 -4.05 11.18
CA GLN A 338 -6.38 -5.52 11.08
C GLN A 338 -7.74 -6.14 10.83
N ASN A 339 -8.70 -5.81 11.69
CA ASN A 339 -10.03 -6.38 11.62
C ASN A 339 -10.69 -6.05 10.28
N ILE A 340 -10.55 -4.82 9.78
CA ILE A 340 -11.08 -4.42 8.46
C ILE A 340 -10.47 -5.28 7.34
N LEU A 341 -9.14 -5.42 7.30
CA LEU A 341 -8.46 -6.18 6.25
C LEU A 341 -8.83 -7.67 6.27
N PHE A 342 -8.82 -8.30 7.44
CA PHE A 342 -9.02 -9.75 7.54
C PHE A 342 -10.49 -10.18 7.69
N THR A 343 -11.41 -9.25 7.97
CA THR A 343 -12.86 -9.52 8.00
C THR A 343 -13.55 -9.12 6.69
N ASN A 344 -13.16 -8.01 6.06
CA ASN A 344 -13.83 -7.49 4.87
C ASN A 344 -13.10 -7.81 3.56
N VAL A 345 -11.76 -7.88 3.56
CA VAL A 345 -11.00 -8.11 2.31
C VAL A 345 -10.63 -9.59 2.16
N PHE A 346 -10.11 -10.21 3.21
CA PHE A 346 -9.60 -11.59 3.18
C PHE A 346 -10.62 -12.64 2.70
N PRO A 347 -11.92 -12.62 3.08
CA PRO A 347 -12.88 -13.63 2.63
C PRO A 347 -13.09 -13.65 1.10
N HIS A 348 -12.98 -12.49 0.46
CA HIS A 348 -13.16 -12.35 -0.99
C HIS A 348 -11.84 -12.56 -1.74
N CYS A 349 -10.74 -11.97 -1.26
CA CYS A 349 -9.42 -12.14 -1.85
C CYS A 349 -8.30 -12.02 -0.79
N PRO A 350 -7.74 -13.15 -0.30
CA PRO A 350 -6.69 -13.15 0.72
C PRO A 350 -5.44 -12.35 0.31
N GLN A 351 -4.99 -12.50 -0.94
CA GLN A 351 -3.79 -11.81 -1.43
C GLN A 351 -3.98 -10.30 -1.49
N GLU A 352 -5.20 -9.84 -1.78
CA GLU A 352 -5.53 -8.43 -1.83
C GLU A 352 -5.47 -7.80 -0.43
N ALA A 353 -5.82 -8.51 0.64
CA ALA A 353 -5.69 -8.00 2.02
C ALA A 353 -4.26 -7.56 2.36
N VAL A 354 -3.26 -8.22 1.80
CA VAL A 354 -1.84 -7.87 1.99
C VAL A 354 -1.39 -6.82 0.97
N LEU A 355 -1.83 -6.92 -0.28
CA LEU A 355 -1.53 -5.93 -1.32
C LEU A 355 -2.10 -4.55 -0.97
N GLN A 356 -3.29 -4.48 -0.37
CA GLN A 356 -3.87 -3.21 0.08
C GLN A 356 -3.01 -2.54 1.15
N GLN A 357 -2.37 -3.30 2.05
CA GLN A 357 -1.39 -2.74 2.99
C GLN A 357 -0.19 -2.14 2.25
N GLU A 358 0.35 -2.83 1.24
CA GLU A 358 1.44 -2.29 0.40
C GLU A 358 1.03 -0.97 -0.27
N ILE A 359 -0.17 -0.91 -0.84
CA ILE A 359 -0.69 0.30 -1.49
C ILE A 359 -0.86 1.45 -0.50
N VAL A 360 -1.47 1.20 0.67
CA VAL A 360 -1.66 2.23 1.71
C VAL A 360 -0.31 2.78 2.20
N LEU A 361 0.67 1.91 2.43
CA LEU A 361 2.02 2.33 2.82
C LEU A 361 2.66 3.20 1.74
N ASN A 362 2.57 2.79 0.47
CA ASN A 362 3.12 3.54 -0.65
C ASN A 362 2.41 4.90 -0.85
N LEU A 363 1.09 4.95 -0.73
CA LEU A 363 0.32 6.21 -0.80
C LEU A 363 0.71 7.17 0.32
N GLY A 364 0.71 6.69 1.56
CA GLY A 364 0.98 7.50 2.75
C GLY A 364 2.42 7.96 2.87
N MET A 365 3.38 7.04 2.77
CA MET A 365 4.79 7.33 3.07
C MET A 365 5.60 7.80 1.87
N ARG A 366 5.17 7.50 0.63
CA ARG A 366 5.96 7.80 -0.58
C ARG A 366 5.29 8.82 -1.48
N ILE A 367 4.07 8.53 -1.93
CA ILE A 367 3.40 9.35 -2.95
C ILE A 367 3.00 10.71 -2.38
N LEU A 368 2.30 10.75 -1.25
CA LEU A 368 1.89 12.02 -0.64
C LEU A 368 3.08 12.90 -0.23
N VAL A 369 4.18 12.29 0.21
CA VAL A 369 5.38 13.01 0.66
C VAL A 369 6.24 13.50 -0.52
N SER A 370 6.47 12.65 -1.53
CA SER A 370 7.45 12.93 -2.58
C SER A 370 6.83 13.43 -3.88
N LYS A 371 5.59 13.03 -4.19
CA LYS A 371 4.91 13.29 -5.47
C LYS A 371 3.40 13.54 -5.26
N PRO A 372 2.99 14.53 -4.42
CA PRO A 372 1.58 14.75 -4.10
C PRO A 372 0.71 15.06 -5.33
N HIS A 373 1.29 15.67 -6.36
CA HIS A 373 0.62 16.00 -7.63
C HIS A 373 0.01 14.79 -8.37
N LEU A 374 0.48 13.56 -8.11
CA LEU A 374 -0.11 12.35 -8.69
C LEU A 374 -1.54 12.10 -8.20
N LEU A 375 -1.91 12.67 -7.04
CA LEU A 375 -3.23 12.56 -6.43
C LEU A 375 -4.10 13.80 -6.68
N ASP A 376 -3.69 14.68 -7.61
CA ASP A 376 -4.51 15.80 -8.04
C ASP A 376 -5.78 15.29 -8.72
N GLY A 377 -6.93 15.84 -8.29
CA GLY A 377 -8.24 15.39 -8.73
C GLY A 377 -8.76 14.10 -8.08
N ILE A 378 -7.97 13.42 -7.24
CA ILE A 378 -8.39 12.21 -6.52
C ILE A 378 -8.58 12.56 -5.04
N LEU A 379 -9.82 12.77 -4.60
CA LEU A 379 -10.11 13.07 -3.19
C LEU A 379 -10.21 11.81 -2.35
N PHE A 380 -10.84 10.77 -2.90
CA PHE A 380 -11.15 9.53 -2.21
C PHE A 380 -10.26 8.38 -2.70
N LEU A 381 -9.36 7.90 -1.84
CA LEU A 381 -8.47 6.78 -2.10
C LEU A 381 -9.17 5.47 -1.77
N ARG A 382 -9.92 4.91 -2.74
CA ARG A 382 -10.56 3.61 -2.60
C ARG A 382 -9.59 2.51 -3.01
N VAL A 383 -8.97 1.83 -2.04
CA VAL A 383 -7.83 0.95 -2.35
C VAL A 383 -8.23 -0.23 -3.24
N GLY A 384 -9.41 -0.83 -3.07
CA GLY A 384 -9.91 -1.88 -3.98
C GLY A 384 -10.10 -1.40 -5.43
N TRP A 385 -10.51 -0.16 -5.63
CA TRP A 385 -10.62 0.43 -6.96
C TRP A 385 -9.27 0.79 -7.56
N ILE A 386 -8.30 1.21 -6.73
CA ILE A 386 -6.90 1.37 -7.14
C ILE A 386 -6.32 0.01 -7.59
N VAL A 387 -6.59 -1.07 -6.87
CA VAL A 387 -6.22 -2.44 -7.30
C VAL A 387 -6.87 -2.78 -8.65
N LYS A 388 -8.15 -2.43 -8.85
CA LYS A 388 -8.79 -2.61 -10.17
C LYS A 388 -8.12 -1.77 -11.25
N ALA A 389 -7.76 -0.53 -10.98
CA ALA A 389 -7.02 0.33 -11.91
C ALA A 389 -5.64 -0.25 -12.26
N MET A 390 -4.93 -0.83 -11.29
CA MET A 390 -3.69 -1.57 -11.53
C MET A 390 -3.89 -2.81 -12.42
N LYS A 391 -4.96 -3.59 -12.19
CA LYS A 391 -5.32 -4.73 -13.06
C LYS A 391 -5.63 -4.27 -14.49
N LEU A 392 -6.36 -3.17 -14.66
CA LEU A 392 -6.65 -2.57 -15.96
C LEU A 392 -5.36 -2.13 -16.68
N GLN A 393 -4.42 -1.53 -15.96
CA GLN A 393 -3.14 -1.12 -16.54
C GLN A 393 -2.30 -2.32 -17.01
N LEU A 394 -2.38 -3.47 -16.33
CA LEU A 394 -1.76 -4.71 -16.78
C LEU A 394 -2.47 -5.28 -18.03
N GLU A 395 -3.80 -5.23 -18.07
CA GLU A 395 -4.59 -5.61 -19.25
C GLU A 395 -4.17 -4.79 -20.48
N PHE A 396 -3.94 -3.49 -20.32
CA PHE A 396 -3.47 -2.61 -21.41
C PHE A 396 -2.06 -2.96 -21.91
N LYS A 397 -1.24 -3.56 -21.05
CA LYS A 397 0.08 -4.10 -21.41
C LYS A 397 0.01 -5.52 -22.01
N GLY A 398 -1.19 -6.10 -22.14
CA GLY A 398 -1.40 -7.48 -22.62
C GLY A 398 -1.06 -8.56 -21.59
N GLN A 399 -0.99 -8.19 -20.30
CA GLN A 399 -0.74 -9.12 -19.19
C GLN A 399 -2.06 -9.54 -18.52
N SER A 400 -2.05 -10.64 -17.77
CA SER A 400 -3.26 -11.10 -17.09
C SER A 400 -3.51 -10.27 -15.82
N GLU A 401 -4.78 -10.05 -15.46
CA GLU A 401 -5.12 -9.30 -14.23
C GLU A 401 -4.53 -9.97 -12.98
N ASN A 402 -4.37 -11.30 -12.99
CA ASN A 402 -3.85 -12.06 -11.87
C ASN A 402 -2.33 -11.91 -11.67
N ASP A 403 -1.61 -11.40 -12.67
CA ASP A 403 -0.16 -11.20 -12.59
C ASP A 403 0.21 -10.13 -11.56
N ILE A 404 -0.73 -9.27 -11.17
CA ILE A 404 -0.56 -8.27 -10.11
C ILE A 404 0.01 -8.87 -8.81
N PHE A 405 -0.46 -10.07 -8.45
CA PHE A 405 -0.02 -10.75 -7.22
C PHE A 405 1.38 -11.33 -7.33
N GLY A 406 1.91 -11.51 -8.55
CA GLY A 406 3.27 -12.00 -8.80
C GLY A 406 4.33 -10.90 -8.82
N LEU A 407 3.93 -9.62 -8.92
CA LEU A 407 4.85 -8.48 -8.97
C LEU A 407 5.65 -8.35 -7.68
N SER A 408 6.92 -7.97 -7.75
CA SER A 408 7.66 -7.57 -6.56
C SER A 408 7.03 -6.34 -5.89
N PRO A 409 7.28 -6.07 -4.59
CA PRO A 409 6.85 -4.82 -3.94
C PRO A 409 7.27 -3.55 -4.71
N SER A 410 8.46 -3.53 -5.33
CA SER A 410 8.92 -2.40 -6.15
C SER A 410 8.23 -2.32 -7.51
N GLU A 411 7.94 -3.44 -8.15
CA GLU A 411 7.16 -3.49 -9.40
C GLU A 411 5.70 -3.07 -9.16
N ALA A 412 5.09 -3.53 -8.06
CA ALA A 412 3.75 -3.11 -7.64
C ALA A 412 3.69 -1.61 -7.36
N MET A 413 4.73 -1.04 -6.71
CA MET A 413 4.86 0.41 -6.56
C MET A 413 4.97 1.13 -7.91
N LYS A 414 5.83 0.67 -8.82
CA LYS A 414 5.99 1.30 -10.14
C LYS A 414 4.67 1.30 -10.90
N LEU A 415 3.93 0.18 -10.86
CA LEU A 415 2.60 0.09 -11.45
C LEU A 415 1.61 1.06 -10.79
N LEU A 416 1.64 1.21 -9.46
CA LEU A 416 0.82 2.19 -8.75
C LEU A 416 1.14 3.63 -9.20
N GLU A 417 2.43 3.99 -9.32
CA GLU A 417 2.83 5.31 -9.83
C GLU A 417 2.36 5.53 -11.28
N GLU A 418 2.47 4.52 -12.13
CA GLU A 418 1.98 4.59 -13.52
C GLU A 418 0.46 4.78 -13.61
N VAL A 419 -0.30 4.12 -12.74
CA VAL A 419 -1.76 4.24 -12.69
C VAL A 419 -2.18 5.63 -12.21
N LEU A 420 -1.47 6.19 -11.25
CA LEU A 420 -1.76 7.53 -10.71
C LEU A 420 -1.22 8.65 -11.61
N ALA A 421 -0.25 8.37 -12.48
CA ALA A 421 0.20 9.33 -13.47
C ALA A 421 -0.85 9.51 -14.58
N PRO A 422 -0.94 10.71 -15.20
CA PRO A 422 -1.77 10.89 -16.37
C PRO A 422 -1.32 9.95 -17.50
N LEU A 423 -2.28 9.24 -18.09
CA LEU A 423 -2.00 8.32 -19.20
C LEU A 423 -1.54 9.11 -20.44
N ASN A 424 -0.35 8.80 -20.93
CA ASN A 424 0.17 9.33 -22.21
C ASN A 424 -0.39 8.57 -23.44
N THR A 425 -1.62 8.05 -23.36
CA THR A 425 -2.25 7.29 -24.46
C THR A 425 -3.24 8.15 -25.23
N THR A 426 -3.46 7.83 -26.51
CA THR A 426 -4.53 8.43 -27.32
C THR A 426 -5.83 7.63 -27.24
N ASN A 427 -5.85 6.49 -26.52
CA ASN A 427 -7.04 5.67 -26.37
C ASN A 427 -7.95 6.20 -25.26
N SER A 428 -8.98 6.93 -25.67
CA SER A 428 -10.00 7.53 -24.77
C SER A 428 -10.64 6.51 -23.83
N LEU A 429 -10.88 5.27 -24.30
CA LEU A 429 -11.50 4.24 -23.47
C LEU A 429 -10.62 3.88 -22.27
N ASN A 430 -9.31 3.74 -22.49
CA ASN A 430 -8.37 3.40 -21.44
C ASN A 430 -8.25 4.52 -20.40
N ILE A 431 -8.24 5.77 -20.86
CA ILE A 431 -8.27 6.96 -20.00
C ILE A 431 -9.52 6.94 -19.13
N ARG A 432 -10.69 6.79 -19.73
CA ARG A 432 -11.97 6.74 -19.00
C ARG A 432 -12.06 5.58 -18.03
N ARG A 433 -11.55 4.40 -18.39
CA ARG A 433 -11.49 3.23 -17.50
C ARG A 433 -10.58 3.47 -16.30
N LEU A 434 -9.42 4.12 -16.46
CA LEU A 434 -8.54 4.43 -15.31
C LEU A 434 -9.05 5.60 -14.48
N ASP A 435 -9.37 6.74 -15.09
CA ASP A 435 -9.84 7.91 -14.35
C ASP A 435 -11.18 7.64 -13.68
N GLY A 436 -12.06 6.86 -14.32
CA GLY A 436 -13.29 6.38 -13.69
C GLY A 436 -13.07 5.39 -12.55
N ALA A 437 -12.04 4.54 -12.63
CA ALA A 437 -11.69 3.63 -11.55
C ALA A 437 -11.08 4.38 -10.35
N LEU A 438 -10.19 5.34 -10.61
CA LEU A 438 -9.61 6.22 -9.60
C LEU A 438 -10.56 7.29 -9.09
N GLN A 439 -11.71 7.47 -9.77
CA GLN A 439 -12.63 8.57 -9.56
C GLN A 439 -11.92 9.94 -9.63
N ARG A 440 -11.00 10.07 -10.58
CA ARG A 440 -10.28 11.31 -10.82
C ARG A 440 -11.22 12.34 -11.44
N ALA A 441 -11.42 13.45 -10.72
CA ALA A 441 -12.26 14.55 -11.16
C ALA A 441 -11.41 15.75 -11.61
N PRO A 442 -11.88 16.54 -12.59
CA PRO A 442 -11.24 17.80 -12.95
C PRO A 442 -11.16 18.79 -11.77
N VAL A 443 -10.23 19.75 -11.88
CA VAL A 443 -10.15 20.86 -10.93
C VAL A 443 -11.49 21.61 -10.88
N CYS A 444 -11.91 22.03 -9.69
CA CYS A 444 -13.21 22.68 -9.44
C CYS A 444 -14.45 21.80 -9.71
N PHE A 445 -14.31 20.48 -9.88
CA PHE A 445 -15.47 19.61 -10.10
C PHE A 445 -16.56 19.78 -9.03
N PHE A 446 -16.18 19.74 -7.75
CA PHE A 446 -17.12 19.87 -6.64
C PHE A 446 -17.78 21.26 -6.59
N GLU A 447 -17.02 22.32 -6.87
CA GLU A 447 -17.54 23.69 -6.96
C GLU A 447 -18.55 23.83 -8.11
N ARG A 448 -18.27 23.19 -9.25
CA ARG A 448 -19.17 23.18 -10.41
C ARG A 448 -20.40 22.30 -10.21
N PHE A 449 -20.24 21.16 -9.53
CA PHE A 449 -21.37 20.32 -9.15
C PHE A 449 -22.31 21.06 -8.19
N TRP A 450 -21.80 21.98 -7.36
CA TRP A 450 -22.63 22.83 -6.51
C TRP A 450 -23.56 23.73 -7.33
N ILE A 451 -23.09 24.25 -8.47
CA ILE A 451 -23.93 25.03 -9.39
C ILE A 451 -25.10 24.19 -9.88
N LEU A 452 -24.88 22.90 -10.19
CA LEU A 452 -25.97 22.00 -10.59
C LEU A 452 -27.03 21.86 -9.51
N LEU A 453 -26.60 21.72 -8.25
CA LEU A 453 -27.52 21.61 -7.10
C LEU A 453 -28.33 22.89 -6.90
N LEU A 454 -27.71 24.07 -7.06
CA LEU A 454 -28.42 25.34 -6.95
C LEU A 454 -29.45 25.55 -8.06
N ARG A 455 -29.24 24.94 -9.24
CA ARG A 455 -30.06 25.16 -10.44
C ARG A 455 -30.97 24.00 -10.82
N SER A 456 -31.00 22.95 -10.00
CA SER A 456 -31.85 21.78 -10.20
C SER A 456 -32.45 21.38 -8.86
N PRO A 457 -33.77 21.13 -8.75
CA PRO A 457 -34.38 20.73 -7.48
C PRO A 457 -33.89 19.34 -7.04
N GLN A 458 -33.63 18.46 -8.00
CA GLN A 458 -33.17 17.10 -7.77
C GLN A 458 -32.19 16.68 -8.86
N ILE A 459 -31.13 15.98 -8.49
CA ILE A 459 -30.17 15.39 -9.43
C ILE A 459 -30.17 13.87 -9.21
N GLN A 460 -30.48 13.11 -10.26
CA GLN A 460 -30.45 11.66 -10.22
C GLN A 460 -29.14 11.14 -10.83
N LEU A 461 -28.41 10.35 -10.03
CA LEU A 461 -27.17 9.65 -10.40
C LEU A 461 -27.35 8.15 -10.11
N GLY A 462 -27.60 7.38 -11.16
CA GLY A 462 -27.99 5.97 -11.06
C GLY A 462 -29.37 5.81 -10.43
N ASN A 463 -29.44 5.00 -9.38
CA ASN A 463 -30.68 4.75 -8.64
C ASN A 463 -30.93 5.78 -7.52
N ASP A 464 -29.94 6.62 -7.21
CA ASP A 464 -30.01 7.55 -6.09
C ASP A 464 -30.33 8.96 -6.59
N VAL A 465 -31.11 9.68 -5.79
CA VAL A 465 -31.54 11.06 -6.06
C VAL A 465 -30.98 11.97 -4.97
N ILE A 466 -30.24 12.97 -5.39
CA ILE A 466 -29.79 14.06 -4.52
C ILE A 466 -30.87 15.13 -4.54
N HIS A 467 -31.49 15.37 -3.39
CA HIS A 467 -32.40 16.49 -3.19
C HIS A 467 -31.60 17.75 -2.87
N SER A 468 -31.62 18.73 -3.77
CA SER A 468 -30.73 19.90 -3.65
C SER A 468 -30.99 20.70 -2.38
N ASN A 469 -32.25 20.87 -1.98
CA ASN A 469 -32.62 21.60 -0.76
C ASN A 469 -32.05 20.94 0.52
N ASP A 470 -31.95 19.62 0.55
CA ASP A 470 -31.41 18.89 1.72
C ASP A 470 -29.90 19.09 1.85
N VAL A 471 -29.22 19.34 0.73
CA VAL A 471 -27.77 19.58 0.70
C VAL A 471 -27.46 21.06 0.92
N THR A 472 -28.08 21.95 0.15
CA THR A 472 -27.75 23.39 0.12
C THR A 472 -28.20 24.15 1.37
N SER A 473 -29.11 23.59 2.16
CA SER A 473 -29.54 24.19 3.43
C SER A 473 -28.64 23.81 4.62
N HIS A 474 -27.82 22.77 4.49
CA HIS A 474 -27.08 22.15 5.61
C HIS A 474 -25.57 22.09 5.41
N LEU A 475 -25.10 22.20 4.17
CA LEU A 475 -23.70 22.07 3.79
C LEU A 475 -23.25 23.27 2.95
N ASP A 476 -21.94 23.48 2.92
CA ASP A 476 -21.29 24.46 2.04
C ASP A 476 -20.46 23.77 0.94
N PRO A 477 -20.21 24.42 -0.21
CA PRO A 477 -19.39 23.86 -1.29
C PRO A 477 -17.94 23.60 -0.87
N SER A 478 -17.46 24.25 0.20
CA SER A 478 -16.15 24.00 0.80
C SER A 478 -16.13 22.83 1.78
N ASP A 479 -17.28 22.29 2.17
CA ASP A 479 -17.36 21.24 3.18
C ASP A 479 -16.91 19.88 2.63
N THR A 480 -16.11 19.19 3.43
CA THR A 480 -15.69 17.82 3.12
C THR A 480 -16.90 16.87 3.09
N ALA A 481 -17.89 17.08 3.97
CA ALA A 481 -19.11 16.29 4.03
C ALA A 481 -19.92 16.37 2.72
N TYR A 482 -19.92 17.53 2.06
CA TYR A 482 -20.51 17.68 0.73
C TYR A 482 -19.75 16.87 -0.33
N ASN A 483 -18.42 16.98 -0.37
CA ASN A 483 -17.61 16.22 -1.32
C ASN A 483 -17.80 14.71 -1.15
N LEU A 484 -17.85 14.23 0.10
CA LEU A 484 -18.15 12.84 0.47
C LEU A 484 -19.52 12.39 -0.05
N LEU A 485 -20.54 13.24 0.05
CA LEU A 485 -21.88 12.94 -0.46
C LEU A 485 -21.88 12.80 -1.98
N VAL A 486 -21.28 13.74 -2.70
CA VAL A 486 -21.20 13.70 -4.18
C VAL A 486 -20.41 12.47 -4.64
N GLU A 487 -19.27 12.21 -4.00
CA GLU A 487 -18.44 11.04 -4.23
C GLU A 487 -19.28 9.76 -4.10
N LYS A 488 -20.02 9.58 -2.99
CA LYS A 488 -20.87 8.40 -2.75
C LYS A 488 -21.89 8.17 -3.88
N HIS A 489 -22.52 9.23 -4.39
CA HIS A 489 -23.49 9.08 -5.48
C HIS A 489 -22.84 8.70 -6.82
N LEU A 490 -21.65 9.23 -7.12
CA LEU A 490 -20.88 8.85 -8.31
C LEU A 490 -20.40 7.38 -8.24
N GLN A 491 -20.26 6.81 -7.05
CA GLN A 491 -19.85 5.41 -6.87
C GLN A 491 -20.89 4.41 -7.40
N ASN A 492 -22.18 4.77 -7.42
CA ASN A 492 -23.26 3.92 -7.93
C ASN A 492 -23.07 3.51 -9.39
N ALA A 493 -22.29 4.28 -10.16
CA ALA A 493 -21.82 3.88 -11.47
C ALA A 493 -20.81 2.72 -11.34
N ARG A 494 -21.30 1.48 -11.49
CA ARG A 494 -20.48 0.25 -11.37
C ARG A 494 -19.36 0.16 -12.41
N LYS A 495 -19.57 0.72 -13.60
CA LYS A 495 -18.59 0.72 -14.69
C LYS A 495 -17.71 1.97 -14.63
N PRO A 496 -16.38 1.85 -14.63
CA PRO A 496 -15.49 3.01 -14.51
C PRO A 496 -15.65 3.97 -15.69
N GLU A 497 -15.74 3.48 -16.92
CA GLU A 497 -15.93 4.32 -18.11
C GLU A 497 -17.22 5.15 -18.06
N LYS A 498 -18.29 4.58 -17.48
CA LYS A 498 -19.55 5.31 -17.25
C LYS A 498 -19.38 6.40 -16.20
N ARG A 499 -18.65 6.13 -15.11
CA ARG A 499 -18.37 7.13 -14.06
C ARG A 499 -17.61 8.33 -14.63
N SER A 500 -16.62 8.09 -15.49
CA SER A 500 -15.88 9.16 -16.16
C SER A 500 -16.79 10.03 -17.04
N ILE A 501 -17.66 9.42 -17.86
CA ILE A 501 -18.65 10.15 -18.66
C ILE A 501 -19.66 10.92 -17.78
N MET A 502 -20.06 10.38 -16.63
CA MET A 502 -20.93 11.10 -15.69
C MET A 502 -20.26 12.38 -15.16
N ILE A 503 -18.97 12.31 -14.82
CA ILE A 503 -18.18 13.49 -14.41
C ILE A 503 -18.09 14.50 -15.56
N GLU A 504 -17.78 14.06 -16.79
CA GLU A 504 -17.75 14.92 -17.99
C GLU A 504 -19.11 15.60 -18.22
N THR A 505 -20.20 14.86 -18.09
CA THR A 505 -21.58 15.35 -18.28
C THR A 505 -21.93 16.40 -17.23
N CYS A 506 -21.64 16.14 -15.95
CA CYS A 506 -21.88 17.11 -14.87
C CYS A 506 -21.07 18.40 -15.10
N MET A 507 -19.81 18.28 -15.54
CA MET A 507 -18.96 19.43 -15.85
C MET A 507 -19.52 20.26 -17.03
N LEU A 508 -19.99 19.60 -18.09
CA LEU A 508 -20.64 20.28 -19.22
C LEU A 508 -21.94 20.97 -18.81
N MET A 509 -22.75 20.32 -17.99
CA MET A 509 -23.98 20.93 -17.49
C MET A 509 -23.70 22.15 -16.64
N ALA A 510 -22.71 22.06 -15.74
CA ALA A 510 -22.33 23.16 -14.88
C ALA A 510 -21.84 24.36 -15.70
N THR A 511 -21.02 24.14 -16.74
CA THR A 511 -20.59 25.22 -17.63
C THR A 511 -21.73 25.84 -18.42
N LEU A 512 -22.72 25.05 -18.86
CA LEU A 512 -23.89 25.57 -19.56
C LEU A 512 -24.76 26.43 -18.65
N LEU A 513 -25.02 25.99 -17.42
CA LEU A 513 -25.81 26.76 -16.43
C LEU A 513 -25.08 28.00 -15.93
N GLU A 514 -23.75 27.91 -15.76
CA GLU A 514 -22.91 29.06 -15.39
C GLU A 514 -22.93 30.16 -16.47
N ARG A 515 -22.96 29.77 -17.75
CA ARG A 515 -23.01 30.71 -18.88
C ARG A 515 -24.40 31.30 -19.15
N ASN A 516 -25.46 30.62 -18.71
CA ASN A 516 -26.85 31.01 -18.94
C ASN A 516 -27.58 31.04 -17.58
N PRO A 517 -27.35 32.08 -16.75
CA PRO A 517 -27.88 32.15 -15.40
C PRO A 517 -29.41 32.22 -15.31
N GLU A 518 -30.10 32.45 -16.43
CA GLU A 518 -31.55 32.40 -16.56
C GLU A 518 -32.13 30.97 -16.69
N LEU A 519 -31.30 29.95 -16.92
CA LEU A 519 -31.74 28.58 -17.06
C LEU A 519 -31.76 27.84 -15.72
N GLU A 520 -32.89 27.20 -15.42
CA GLU A 520 -33.08 26.33 -14.26
C GLU A 520 -33.88 25.08 -14.67
N PHE A 521 -33.58 23.94 -14.04
CA PHE A 521 -34.37 22.73 -14.23
C PHE A 521 -35.61 22.78 -13.36
N THR A 522 -36.79 22.51 -13.93
CA THR A 522 -38.06 22.48 -13.17
C THR A 522 -38.31 21.14 -12.49
N SER A 523 -37.70 20.08 -13.02
CA SER A 523 -37.91 18.69 -12.63
C SER A 523 -36.58 18.01 -12.25
N THR A 524 -36.64 16.71 -11.99
CA THR A 524 -35.47 15.90 -11.67
C THR A 524 -34.51 15.84 -12.85
N CYS A 525 -33.29 16.33 -12.65
CA CYS A 525 -32.21 16.25 -13.62
C CYS A 525 -31.62 14.83 -13.63
N ASN A 526 -32.00 14.01 -14.62
CA ASN A 526 -31.52 12.64 -14.74
C ASN A 526 -30.29 12.54 -15.64
N ILE A 527 -29.12 12.38 -15.01
CA ILE A 527 -27.83 12.31 -15.72
C ILE A 527 -27.72 11.04 -16.57
N ASP A 528 -28.26 9.91 -16.11
CA ASP A 528 -28.29 8.66 -16.88
C ASP A 528 -29.13 8.76 -18.15
N GLN A 529 -30.24 9.48 -18.10
CA GLN A 529 -31.08 9.73 -19.26
C GLN A 529 -30.34 10.58 -20.31
N ILE A 530 -29.62 11.62 -19.85
CA ILE A 530 -28.78 12.46 -20.72
C ILE A 530 -27.73 11.62 -21.43
N ILE A 531 -27.03 10.75 -20.70
CA ILE A 531 -25.99 9.87 -21.23
C ILE A 531 -26.59 8.83 -22.19
N SER A 532 -27.72 8.21 -21.83
CA SER A 532 -28.37 7.19 -22.66
C SER A 532 -28.83 7.76 -23.98
N ARG A 533 -29.42 8.96 -23.97
CA ARG A 533 -29.81 9.66 -25.21
C ARG A 533 -28.61 10.04 -26.06
N ALA A 534 -27.53 10.54 -25.44
CA ALA A 534 -26.29 10.84 -26.17
C ALA A 534 -25.69 9.58 -26.81
N GLN A 535 -25.79 8.43 -26.15
CA GLN A 535 -25.36 7.13 -26.70
C GLN A 535 -26.22 6.68 -27.87
N GLU A 536 -27.54 6.83 -27.77
CA GLU A 536 -28.46 6.53 -28.88
C GLU A 536 -28.20 7.43 -30.09
N ASP A 537 -28.01 8.73 -29.85
CA ASP A 537 -27.68 9.70 -30.89
C ASP A 537 -26.33 9.38 -31.55
N PHE A 538 -25.30 9.07 -30.76
CA PHE A 538 -24.00 8.64 -31.27
C PHE A 538 -24.09 7.34 -32.07
N ALA A 539 -24.82 6.34 -31.58
CA ALA A 539 -24.96 5.04 -32.24
C ALA A 539 -25.71 5.15 -33.59
N ARG A 540 -26.60 6.13 -33.74
CA ARG A 540 -27.25 6.43 -35.04
C ARG A 540 -26.27 7.00 -36.06
N ASP A 541 -25.38 7.89 -35.63
CA ASP A 541 -24.41 8.56 -36.51
C ASP A 541 -23.16 7.70 -36.76
N CYS A 542 -22.75 6.89 -35.77
CA CYS A 542 -21.52 6.09 -35.76
C CYS A 542 -21.77 4.66 -35.22
N PRO A 543 -22.47 3.79 -35.97
CA PRO A 543 -22.94 2.49 -35.46
C PRO A 543 -21.82 1.46 -35.16
N THR A 544 -20.61 1.66 -35.69
CA THR A 544 -19.49 0.73 -35.52
C THR A 544 -18.54 1.11 -34.39
N GLU A 545 -18.69 2.29 -33.80
CA GLU A 545 -17.80 2.79 -32.75
C GLU A 545 -18.47 2.70 -31.38
N ASP A 546 -17.70 2.35 -30.36
CA ASP A 546 -18.17 2.42 -28.98
C ASP A 546 -18.14 3.88 -28.50
N PHE A 547 -19.26 4.39 -27.99
CA PHE A 547 -19.37 5.73 -27.42
C PHE A 547 -18.30 6.00 -26.37
N TYR A 548 -17.98 5.02 -25.53
CA TYR A 548 -16.94 5.18 -24.51
C TYR A 548 -15.51 5.19 -25.08
N ALA A 549 -15.31 4.70 -26.30
CA ALA A 549 -14.03 4.74 -27.00
C ALA A 549 -13.86 5.99 -27.88
N ALA A 550 -14.96 6.69 -28.20
CA ALA A 550 -14.93 7.91 -28.99
C ALA A 550 -14.09 9.02 -28.33
N ARG A 551 -13.58 9.97 -29.13
CA ARG A 551 -12.78 11.09 -28.61
C ARG A 551 -13.62 11.98 -27.70
N PRO A 552 -13.00 12.69 -26.73
CA PRO A 552 -13.72 13.62 -25.87
C PRO A 552 -14.52 14.66 -26.67
N GLU A 553 -13.98 15.21 -27.75
CA GLU A 553 -14.69 16.17 -28.60
C GLU A 553 -16.00 15.62 -29.17
N ASP A 554 -15.98 14.36 -29.61
CA ASP A 554 -17.15 13.68 -30.17
C ASP A 554 -18.18 13.41 -29.08
N THR A 555 -17.77 12.83 -27.94
CA THR A 555 -18.71 12.56 -26.84
C THR A 555 -19.32 13.83 -26.26
N LEU A 556 -18.53 14.90 -26.09
CA LEU A 556 -19.00 16.18 -25.58
C LEU A 556 -20.03 16.82 -26.52
N LYS A 557 -19.91 16.63 -27.85
CA LYS A 557 -20.90 17.11 -28.82
C LYS A 557 -22.28 16.47 -28.60
N TYR A 558 -22.35 15.14 -28.49
CA TYR A 558 -23.62 14.43 -28.28
C TYR A 558 -24.19 14.67 -26.88
N LEU A 559 -23.33 14.74 -25.86
CA LEU A 559 -23.74 15.12 -24.50
C LEU A 559 -24.32 16.54 -24.48
N SER A 560 -23.65 17.52 -25.10
CA SER A 560 -24.15 18.89 -25.19
C SER A 560 -25.49 18.98 -25.91
N HIS A 561 -25.67 18.20 -26.99
CA HIS A 561 -26.96 18.14 -27.68
C HIS A 561 -28.06 17.59 -26.77
N SER A 562 -27.80 16.45 -26.11
CA SER A 562 -28.73 15.81 -25.19
C SER A 562 -29.13 16.73 -24.03
N ILE A 563 -28.17 17.41 -23.41
CA ILE A 563 -28.40 18.41 -22.35
C ILE A 563 -29.28 19.55 -22.86
N THR A 564 -28.98 20.08 -24.05
CA THR A 564 -29.74 21.21 -24.64
C THR A 564 -31.18 20.81 -24.91
N VAL A 565 -31.41 19.60 -25.46
CA VAL A 565 -32.78 19.15 -25.71
C VAL A 565 -33.56 19.00 -24.40
N LEU A 566 -32.92 18.47 -23.35
CA LEU A 566 -33.56 18.30 -22.05
C LEU A 566 -33.85 19.65 -21.38
N LEU A 567 -32.94 20.62 -21.48
CA LEU A 567 -33.16 22.00 -21.05
C LEU A 567 -34.28 22.70 -21.83
N VAL A 568 -34.46 22.39 -23.12
CA VAL A 568 -35.53 22.98 -23.95
C VAL A 568 -36.88 22.31 -23.70
N SER A 569 -36.90 21.01 -23.37
CA SER A 569 -38.14 20.29 -23.09
C SER A 569 -38.64 20.44 -21.65
N ASP A 570 -37.73 20.46 -20.67
CA ASP A 570 -38.04 20.45 -19.22
C ASP A 570 -37.51 21.70 -18.47
N GLY A 571 -36.73 22.56 -19.13
CA GLY A 571 -36.26 23.80 -18.52
C GLY A 571 -37.25 24.94 -18.68
N GLU A 572 -37.39 25.77 -17.64
CA GLU A 572 -38.03 27.08 -17.73
C GLU A 572 -36.95 28.16 -17.78
N ILE A 573 -37.23 29.25 -18.50
CA ILE A 573 -36.47 30.50 -18.37
C ILE A 573 -36.95 31.11 -17.06
N SER A 574 -36.11 31.09 -16.04
CA SER A 574 -36.38 31.78 -14.78
C SER A 574 -36.47 33.28 -15.08
N LEU A 575 -37.69 33.84 -15.05
CA LEU A 575 -37.97 35.27 -15.12
C LEU A 575 -37.56 36.01 -13.82
N ALA A 576 -36.63 35.47 -13.04
CA ALA A 576 -36.15 36.09 -11.82
C ALA A 576 -35.04 37.12 -12.10
N ASN A 577 -35.42 38.27 -12.69
CA ASN A 577 -34.79 39.58 -12.44
C ASN A 577 -35.49 40.77 -13.14
N THR A 578 -36.83 40.88 -13.04
CA THR A 578 -37.54 42.14 -13.35
C THR A 578 -38.44 42.66 -12.23
N ALA A 579 -38.14 42.31 -10.97
CA ALA A 579 -38.84 42.87 -9.81
C ALA A 579 -37.84 43.30 -8.72
N GLY A 580 -37.07 44.36 -8.98
CA GLY A 580 -36.09 44.84 -7.99
C GLY A 580 -35.33 46.12 -8.31
N CYS A 581 -35.84 47.00 -9.18
CA CYS A 581 -35.35 48.38 -9.28
C CYS A 581 -36.52 49.31 -9.58
N ARG A 582 -37.38 49.50 -8.58
CA ARG A 582 -38.12 50.77 -8.48
C ARG A 582 -37.17 51.76 -7.82
N VAL A 583 -36.73 52.71 -8.65
CA VAL A 583 -36.12 53.97 -8.23
C VAL A 583 -36.90 54.56 -7.07
N GLN A 584 -36.25 54.69 -5.91
CA GLN A 584 -36.25 55.88 -5.07
C GLN A 584 -34.86 56.05 -4.45
#